data_AF-A0A832Y8N5-F1
#
_entry.id   AF-A0A832Y8N5-F1
#
_cell.length_a   1.000
_cell.length_b   1.000
_cell.length_c   1.000
_cell.angle_alpha   90.00
_cell.angle_beta   90.00
_cell.angle_gamma   90.00
#
_symmetry.space_group_name_H-M   'P 1'
#
loop_
_entity.id
_entity.type
_entity.pdbx_description
1 polymer ?
#
loop_
_entity_poly.entity_id
_entity_poly.type
_entity_poly.pdbx_seq_one_letter_code
_entity_poly.pdbx_strand_id
1 'polypeptide(L)' 'MEPSLFSKIIEGEIPASFISKNELWVAFLDINPRAEGHTLVVPVEQKQRLRDLSKESQ' A
#
# COMPACT_ATOMS: atom_id res chain seq x y z
N MET A 1 -9.58 -11.75 -8.78
CA MET A 1 -8.16 -11.69 -8.36
C MET A 1 -8.17 -11.83 -6.85
N GLU A 2 -7.35 -12.70 -6.28
CA GLU A 2 -7.30 -12.84 -4.83
C GLU A 2 -6.74 -11.55 -4.18
N PRO A 3 -7.25 -11.12 -3.02
CA PRO A 3 -6.71 -9.98 -2.29
C PRO A 3 -5.23 -10.18 -1.98
N SER A 4 -4.41 -9.17 -2.30
CA SER A 4 -2.99 -9.19 -1.92
C SER A 4 -2.82 -8.94 -0.42
N LEU A 5 -1.63 -9.21 0.12
CA LEU A 5 -1.28 -8.83 1.49
C LEU A 5 -1.53 -7.33 1.74
N PHE A 6 -1.19 -6.48 0.78
CA PHE A 6 -1.42 -5.03 0.89
C PHE A 6 -2.90 -4.67 0.84
N SER A 7 -3.71 -5.38 0.06
CA SER A 7 -5.17 -5.17 0.04
C SER A 7 -5.77 -5.45 1.41
N LYS A 8 -5.36 -6.56 2.04
CA LYS A 8 -5.79 -6.92 3.40
C LYS A 8 -5.34 -5.92 4.46
N ILE A 9 -4.15 -5.33 4.29
CA ILE A 9 -3.67 -4.23 5.15
C ILE A 9 -4.57 -2.99 4.97
N ILE A 10 -4.87 -2.61 3.72
CA ILE A 10 -5.71 -1.45 3.40
C ILE A 10 -7.15 -1.63 3.94
N GLU A 11 -7.69 -2.84 3.85
CA GLU A 11 -9.02 -3.22 4.36
C GLU A 11 -9.08 -3.35 5.89
N GLY A 12 -7.93 -3.31 6.56
CA GLY A 12 -7.84 -3.41 8.02
C GLY A 12 -7.93 -4.84 8.57
N GLU A 13 -7.88 -5.86 7.71
CA GLU A 13 -7.79 -7.26 8.13
C GLU A 13 -6.43 -7.57 8.78
N ILE A 14 -5.37 -6.90 8.33
CA ILE A 14 -4.02 -7.02 8.86
C ILE A 14 -3.57 -5.65 9.40
N PRO A 15 -3.09 -5.58 10.65
CA PRO A 15 -2.65 -4.31 11.22
C PRO A 15 -1.38 -3.80 10.53
N ALA A 16 -1.29 -2.48 10.38
CA ALA A 16 -0.09 -1.79 9.91
C ALA A 16 0.05 -0.42 10.57
N SER A 17 1.30 0.05 10.67
CA SER A 17 1.61 1.38 11.18
C SER A 17 1.42 2.43 10.08
N PHE A 18 0.16 2.81 9.83
CA PHE A 18 -0.17 3.87 8.89
C PHE A 18 0.34 5.22 9.38
N ILE A 19 0.99 5.95 8.47
CA ILE A 19 1.53 7.30 8.72
C ILE A 19 0.81 8.35 7.89
N SER A 20 0.28 7.98 6.72
CA SER A 20 -0.60 8.85 5.93
C SER A 20 -1.45 8.02 4.97
N LYS A 21 -2.56 8.58 4.51
CA LYS A 21 -3.43 7.98 3.50
C LYS A 21 -4.26 9.05 2.81
N ASN A 22 -4.70 8.74 1.60
CA ASN A 22 -5.76 9.45 0.92
C ASN A 22 -6.66 8.44 0.18
N GLU A 23 -7.45 8.92 -0.79
CA GLU A 23 -8.39 8.10 -1.56
C GLU A 23 -7.70 7.14 -2.55
N LEU A 24 -6.46 7.43 -2.94
CA LEU A 24 -5.76 6.73 -4.03
C LEU A 24 -4.57 5.91 -3.54
N TRP A 25 -4.00 6.24 -2.38
CA TRP A 25 -2.84 5.54 -1.81
C TRP A 25 -2.84 5.54 -0.28
N VAL A 26 -2.07 4.61 0.26
CA VAL A 26 -1.73 4.53 1.68
C VAL A 26 -0.22 4.50 1.89
N ALA A 27 0.25 5.06 3.00
CA ALA A 27 1.64 5.00 3.43
C ALA A 27 1.73 4.39 4.83
N PHE A 28 2.58 3.38 4.98
CA PHE A 28 2.82 2.71 6.26
C PHE A 28 4.26 2.23 6.36
N LEU A 29 4.73 2.01 7.59
CA LEU A 29 6.10 1.56 7.84
C LEU A 29 6.28 0.09 7.43
N ASP A 30 7.43 -0.20 6.82
CA ASP A 30 7.84 -1.58 6.53
C ASP A 30 8.17 -2.32 7.84
N ILE A 31 7.68 -3.55 7.98
CA ILE A 31 7.96 -4.42 9.14
C ILE A 31 9.40 -4.95 9.13
N ASN A 32 10.04 -5.00 7.96
CA ASN A 32 11.44 -5.36 7.77
C ASN A 32 12.23 -4.16 7.20
N PRO A 33 12.41 -3.09 7.97
CA PRO A 33 12.99 -1.84 7.47
C PRO A 33 14.45 -2.02 7.08
N ARG A 34 14.87 -1.42 5.95
CA ARG A 34 16.29 -1.39 5.52
C ARG A 34 17.05 -0.18 6.07
N ALA A 35 16.32 0.83 6.56
CA ALA A 35 16.80 2.04 7.19
C ALA A 35 15.71 2.61 8.11
N GLU A 36 16.08 3.52 9.01
CA GLU A 36 15.11 4.23 9.85
C GLU A 36 14.08 4.97 8.97
N GLY A 37 12.80 4.81 9.31
CA GLY A 37 11.69 5.43 8.56
C GLY A 37 11.33 4.76 7.23
N HIS A 38 11.86 3.57 6.92
CA HIS A 38 11.52 2.85 5.68
C HIS A 38 9.99 2.68 5.54
N THR A 39 9.45 3.36 4.53
CA THR A 39 8.01 3.52 4.32
C THR A 39 7.62 2.94 2.97
N LEU A 40 6.55 2.16 2.96
CA LEU A 40 5.91 1.68 1.75
C LEU A 40 4.75 2.62 1.40
N VAL A 41 4.72 3.10 0.16
CA VAL A 41 3.58 3.82 -0.41
C VAL A 41 2.92 2.90 -1.42
N VAL A 42 1.66 2.56 -1.19
CA VAL A 42 0.95 1.54 -1.95
C VAL A 42 -0.35 2.14 -2.48
N PRO A 43 -0.62 2.06 -3.81
CA PRO A 43 -1.92 2.44 -4.36
C PRO A 43 -3.05 1.59 -3.77
N VAL A 44 -4.22 2.20 -3.58
CA VAL A 44 -5.44 1.48 -3.20
C VAL A 44 -5.88 0.54 -4.33
N GLU A 45 -5.63 0.93 -5.59
CA GLU A 45 -5.90 0.09 -6.75
C GLU A 45 -4.92 -1.10 -6.82
N GLN A 46 -5.42 -2.31 -6.58
CA GLN A 46 -4.60 -3.53 -6.65
C GLN A 46 -4.22 -3.85 -8.10
N LYS A 47 -2.95 -3.63 -8.45
CA LYS A 47 -2.33 -4.05 -9.70
C LYS A 47 -0.98 -4.72 -9.48
N GLN A 48 -0.64 -5.67 -10.35
CA GLN A 48 0.63 -6.38 -10.27
C GLN A 48 1.81 -5.51 -10.72
N ARG A 49 1.59 -4.56 -11.63
CA ARG A 49 2.62 -3.68 -12.18
C ARG A 49 2.10 -2.26 -12.23
N LEU A 50 2.99 -1.28 -12.06
CA LEU A 50 2.67 0.15 -12.10
C LEU A 50 1.97 0.57 -13.40
N ARG A 51 2.41 0.02 -14.54
CA ARG A 51 1.82 0.33 -15.86
C ARG A 51 0.36 -0.10 -16.02
N ASP A 52 -0.12 -0.98 -15.15
CA ASP A 52 -1.49 -1.51 -15.21
C ASP A 52 -2.46 -0.69 -14.33
N LEU A 53 -1.96 0.33 -13.60
CA LEU A 53 -2.75 1.28 -12.81
C LEU A 53 -3.54 2.24 -13.71
N SER A 54 -4.69 2.70 -13.21
CA SER A 54 -5.42 3.83 -13.76
C SER A 54 -4.55 5.09 -13.80
N LYS A 55 -4.90 6.08 -14.65
CA LYS A 55 -4.14 7.33 -14.73
C LYS A 55 -4.21 8.13 -13.44
N GLU A 56 -5.30 7.96 -12.71
CA GLU A 56 -5.55 8.60 -11.43
C GLU A 56 -4.67 8.01 -10.33
N SER A 57 -4.33 6.73 -10.43
CA SER A 57 -3.52 6.00 -9.42
C SER A 57 -2.03 5.85 -9.80
N GLN A 58 -1.60 6.36 -10.96
CA GLN A 58 -0.18 6.44 -11.39
C GLN A 58 0.49 7.70 -10.84
#